data_AF-A0AA42J2T4-F1
#
_entry.id   AF-A0AA42J2T4-F1
#
_cell.length_a   1.000
_cell.length_b   1.000
_cell.length_c   1.000
_cell.angle_alpha   90.00
_cell.angle_beta   90.00
_cell.angle_gamma   90.00
#
_symmetry.space_group_name_H-M   'P 1'
#
loop_
_entity.id
_entity.type
_entity.pdbx_description
1 polymer ?
#
loop_
_entity_poly.entity_id
_entity_poly.type
_entity_poly.pdbx_seq_one_letter_code
_entity_poly.pdbx_strand_id
1 'polypeptide(L)'
;MIDFLKPSGCHCSRPLSQISGLANTPMNIQIAQVQQEILKSFSLPLSHDFYNLHLNNLIVSYLLYSSLCYVQSEGQNGLDSYYVTKQSTILDGLKPFIVSKDIAKLNKGYFDDRYKTTLSELTESKHKVIVLRADADGYHLGKGIFYSNSRNNAIYPAYALRGYKKTLLGVLKRRVIRISCLDSSGGDIKFVTTLNGDALCKWLGTSQLSQCQPIWRQVEGSYCEANLTLPNLNTSNEFVTVNLLHIKNVQILL
;
A
#
# COMPACT_ATOMS: atom_id res chain seq x y z
N MET A 1 33.71 -0.75 -5.48
CA MET A 1 33.09 -1.48 -6.61
C MET A 1 33.09 -2.93 -6.17
N ILE A 2 32.00 -3.40 -5.57
CA ILE A 2 31.94 -4.70 -4.89
C ILE A 2 30.98 -5.57 -5.67
N ASP A 3 31.54 -6.60 -6.32
CA ASP A 3 30.83 -7.74 -6.88
C ASP A 3 30.16 -8.53 -5.74
N PHE A 4 28.83 -8.64 -5.79
CA PHE A 4 28.09 -9.60 -4.96
C PHE A 4 27.44 -10.67 -5.84
N LEU A 5 28.06 -11.84 -5.80
CA LEU A 5 27.46 -13.18 -5.73
C LEU A 5 26.39 -13.54 -6.76
N LYS A 6 26.83 -14.32 -7.75
CA LYS A 6 26.02 -15.32 -8.47
C LYS A 6 25.30 -16.24 -7.48
N PRO A 7 23.97 -16.39 -7.56
CA PRO A 7 23.29 -17.57 -7.06
C PRO A 7 23.43 -18.69 -8.10
N SER A 8 24.14 -19.75 -7.72
CA SER A 8 24.15 -21.02 -8.42
C SER A 8 22.77 -21.67 -8.40
N GLY A 9 22.22 -21.96 -9.58
CA GLY A 9 21.26 -23.05 -9.78
C GLY A 9 19.78 -22.74 -9.57
N CYS A 10 19.21 -21.84 -10.38
CA CYS A 10 17.81 -22.00 -10.83
C CYS A 10 17.67 -21.36 -12.23
N HIS A 11 17.76 -22.20 -13.27
CA HIS A 11 17.51 -21.78 -14.65
C HIS A 11 16.00 -21.58 -14.87
N CYS A 12 15.54 -20.33 -14.74
CA CYS A 12 14.31 -19.87 -15.38
C CYS A 12 14.38 -18.36 -15.66
N SER A 13 15.49 -17.89 -16.22
CA SER A 13 15.56 -16.57 -16.84
C SER A 13 15.07 -16.66 -18.29
N ARG A 14 13.78 -16.96 -18.48
CA ARG A 14 13.13 -16.52 -19.73
C ARG A 14 13.01 -14.99 -19.61
N PRO A 15 13.67 -14.20 -20.47
CA PRO A 15 13.49 -12.77 -20.44
C PRO A 15 12.00 -12.45 -20.69
N LEU A 16 11.45 -11.50 -19.95
CA LEU A 16 10.05 -11.03 -20.07
C LEU A 16 9.65 -10.71 -21.52
N SER A 17 10.62 -10.43 -22.39
CA SER A 17 10.47 -10.23 -23.83
C SER A 17 10.00 -11.47 -24.61
N GLN A 18 10.05 -12.68 -24.03
CA GLN A 18 9.60 -13.92 -24.67
C GLN A 18 8.12 -14.24 -24.40
N ILE A 19 7.43 -13.48 -23.55
CA ILE A 19 5.97 -13.55 -23.43
C ILE A 19 5.39 -12.71 -24.58
N SER A 20 5.28 -13.33 -25.76
CA SER A 20 4.74 -12.72 -26.97
C SER A 20 3.30 -12.21 -26.73
N GLY A 21 3.03 -10.92 -26.96
CA GLY A 21 1.68 -10.34 -26.95
C GLY A 21 1.40 -9.26 -25.89
N LEU A 22 2.37 -8.88 -25.05
CA LEU A 22 2.13 -7.96 -23.92
C LEU A 22 1.95 -6.48 -24.31
N ALA A 23 2.43 -6.04 -25.48
CA ALA A 23 2.52 -4.61 -25.80
C ALA A 23 1.16 -3.85 -25.83
N ASN A 24 0.05 -4.54 -26.08
CA ASN A 24 -1.30 -3.94 -26.13
C ASN A 24 -2.27 -4.52 -25.07
N THR A 25 -1.76 -5.28 -24.11
CA THR A 25 -2.59 -5.97 -23.12
C THR A 25 -2.69 -5.13 -21.84
N PRO A 26 -3.87 -4.98 -21.21
CA PRO A 26 -3.99 -4.31 -19.91
C PRO A 26 -3.00 -4.83 -18.86
N MET A 27 -2.38 -3.93 -18.08
CA MET A 27 -1.28 -4.28 -17.15
C MET A 27 -1.66 -5.36 -16.13
N ASN A 28 -2.90 -5.38 -15.67
CA ASN A 28 -3.42 -6.40 -14.75
C ASN A 28 -3.40 -7.81 -15.36
N ILE A 29 -3.69 -7.93 -16.66
CA ILE A 29 -3.62 -9.20 -17.40
C ILE A 29 -2.15 -9.61 -17.57
N GLN A 30 -1.27 -8.66 -17.90
CA GLN A 30 0.17 -8.93 -18.01
C GLN A 30 0.75 -9.47 -16.69
N ILE A 31 0.41 -8.83 -15.56
CA ILE A 31 0.83 -9.25 -14.21
C ILE A 31 0.36 -10.68 -13.92
N ALA A 32 -0.91 -10.98 -14.20
CA ALA A 32 -1.46 -12.31 -13.93
C ALA A 32 -0.78 -13.40 -14.77
N GLN A 33 -0.52 -13.13 -16.06
CA GLN A 33 0.18 -14.06 -16.95
C GLN A 33 1.61 -14.32 -16.47
N VAL A 34 2.37 -13.27 -16.17
CA VAL A 34 3.74 -13.39 -15.63
C VAL A 34 3.72 -14.17 -14.31
N GLN A 35 2.78 -13.88 -13.43
CA GLN A 35 2.67 -14.56 -12.14
C GLN A 35 2.35 -16.05 -12.31
N GLN A 36 1.46 -16.41 -13.23
CA GLN A 36 1.18 -17.82 -13.52
C GLN A 36 2.44 -18.55 -13.98
N GLU A 37 3.23 -17.96 -14.88
CA GLU A 37 4.46 -18.59 -15.38
C GLU A 37 5.51 -18.74 -14.27
N ILE A 38 5.66 -17.74 -13.41
CA ILE A 38 6.51 -17.83 -12.21
C ILE A 38 6.03 -18.98 -11.29
N LEU A 39 4.73 -19.06 -11.01
CA LEU A 39 4.18 -20.10 -10.14
C LEU A 39 4.32 -21.51 -10.74
N LYS A 40 4.15 -21.67 -12.06
CA LYS A 40 4.45 -22.92 -12.76
C LYS A 40 5.92 -23.31 -12.62
N SER A 41 6.84 -22.34 -12.67
CA SER A 41 8.28 -22.60 -12.47
C SER A 41 8.60 -23.10 -11.06
N PHE A 42 7.73 -22.81 -10.08
CA PHE A 42 7.77 -23.38 -8.72
C PHE A 42 6.97 -24.68 -8.57
N SER A 43 6.72 -25.38 -9.68
CA SER A 43 6.03 -26.68 -9.72
C SER A 43 4.57 -26.64 -9.24
N LEU A 44 3.90 -25.48 -9.27
CA LEU A 44 2.45 -25.42 -9.07
C LEU A 44 1.72 -25.91 -10.33
N PRO A 45 0.83 -26.92 -10.24
CA PRO A 45 0.15 -27.49 -11.39
C PRO A 45 -1.02 -26.61 -11.84
N LEU A 46 -0.71 -25.48 -12.48
CA LEU A 46 -1.70 -24.52 -12.98
C LEU A 46 -2.12 -24.89 -14.41
N SER A 47 -3.43 -25.06 -14.64
CA SER A 47 -3.99 -25.31 -15.98
C SER A 47 -3.81 -24.10 -16.92
N HIS A 48 -4.01 -24.30 -18.22
CA HIS A 48 -3.89 -23.22 -19.20
C HIS A 48 -4.92 -22.09 -18.96
N ASP A 49 -6.15 -22.45 -18.60
CA ASP A 49 -7.25 -21.49 -18.35
C ASP A 49 -7.25 -20.89 -16.94
N PHE A 50 -6.28 -21.27 -16.10
CA PHE A 50 -6.21 -20.86 -14.70
C PHE A 50 -6.23 -19.33 -14.54
N TYR A 51 -5.58 -18.59 -15.46
CA TYR A 51 -5.57 -17.13 -15.36
C TYR A 51 -6.94 -16.49 -15.54
N ASN A 52 -7.79 -17.03 -16.43
CA ASN A 52 -9.13 -16.49 -16.65
C ASN A 52 -10.00 -16.67 -15.41
N LEU A 53 -9.87 -17.83 -14.76
CA LEU A 53 -10.68 -18.20 -13.60
C LEU A 53 -10.19 -17.53 -12.31
N HIS A 54 -8.89 -17.26 -12.20
CA HIS A 54 -8.26 -16.80 -10.95
C HIS A 54 -7.45 -15.52 -11.12
N LEU A 55 -7.80 -14.67 -12.09
CA LEU A 55 -7.09 -13.43 -12.44
C LEU A 55 -6.75 -12.58 -11.21
N ASN A 56 -7.76 -12.29 -10.38
CA ASN A 56 -7.57 -11.46 -9.19
C ASN A 56 -6.62 -12.11 -8.17
N ASN A 57 -6.69 -13.43 -8.00
CA ASN A 57 -5.84 -14.15 -7.04
C ASN A 57 -4.39 -14.21 -7.49
N LEU A 58 -4.15 -14.27 -8.81
CA LEU A 58 -2.81 -14.14 -9.38
C LEU A 58 -2.26 -12.72 -9.17
N ILE A 59 -3.06 -11.68 -9.40
CA ILE A 59 -2.63 -10.29 -9.16
C ILE A 59 -2.31 -10.07 -7.68
N VAL A 60 -3.21 -10.49 -6.77
CA VAL A 60 -2.98 -10.37 -5.32
C VAL A 60 -1.76 -11.16 -4.88
N SER A 61 -1.58 -12.39 -5.38
CA SER A 61 -0.37 -13.18 -5.12
C SER A 61 0.87 -12.41 -5.56
N TYR A 62 0.89 -11.87 -6.78
CA TYR A 62 2.00 -11.06 -7.26
C TYR A 62 2.28 -9.84 -6.37
N LEU A 63 1.25 -9.09 -5.97
CA LEU A 63 1.39 -7.92 -5.11
C LEU A 63 2.03 -8.28 -3.76
N LEU A 64 1.54 -9.35 -3.13
CA LEU A 64 2.04 -9.85 -1.84
C LEU A 64 3.49 -10.34 -1.90
N TYR A 65 3.93 -10.86 -3.05
CA TYR A 65 5.32 -11.24 -3.25
C TYR A 65 6.21 -10.09 -3.64
N SER A 66 5.74 -9.16 -4.47
CA SER A 66 6.61 -8.11 -5.01
C SER A 66 6.75 -6.91 -4.09
N SER A 67 5.84 -6.72 -3.12
CA SER A 67 5.74 -5.46 -2.39
C SER A 67 5.16 -5.59 -0.98
N LEU A 68 5.43 -4.56 -0.17
CA LEU A 68 4.67 -4.33 1.05
C LEU A 68 3.32 -3.78 0.60
N CYS A 69 2.24 -4.44 0.99
CA CYS A 69 0.90 -4.03 0.62
C CYS A 69 0.18 -3.40 1.81
N TYR A 70 -0.52 -2.31 1.59
CA TYR A 70 -1.52 -1.76 2.49
C TYR A 70 -2.86 -2.45 2.23
N VAL A 71 -3.51 -2.91 3.30
CA VAL A 71 -4.83 -3.52 3.26
C VAL A 71 -5.81 -2.65 4.03
N GLN A 72 -6.98 -2.46 3.43
CA GLN A 72 -8.15 -1.87 4.08
C GLN A 72 -9.24 -2.94 4.08
N SER A 73 -9.78 -3.25 5.26
CA SER A 73 -10.79 -4.29 5.44
C SER A 73 -11.91 -3.76 6.31
N GLU A 74 -13.16 -3.87 5.85
CA GLU A 74 -14.33 -3.60 6.69
C GLU A 74 -14.65 -4.82 7.56
N GLY A 75 -14.49 -4.66 8.87
CA GLY A 75 -14.85 -5.67 9.87
C GLY A 75 -16.11 -5.28 10.64
N GLN A 76 -16.50 -6.14 11.60
CA GLN A 76 -17.65 -5.89 12.48
C GLN A 76 -17.50 -4.61 13.31
N ASN A 77 -16.26 -4.19 13.59
CA ASN A 77 -15.93 -3.00 14.37
C ASN A 77 -15.59 -1.79 13.49
N GLY A 78 -16.00 -1.81 12.22
CA GLY A 78 -15.69 -0.78 11.24
C GLY A 78 -14.42 -1.07 10.44
N LEU A 79 -13.81 -0.01 9.94
CA LEU A 79 -12.72 -0.09 8.97
C LEU A 79 -11.37 -0.34 9.65
N ASP A 80 -10.77 -1.50 9.39
CA ASP A 80 -9.43 -1.86 9.84
C ASP A 80 -8.42 -1.64 8.71
N SER A 81 -7.20 -1.25 9.08
CA SER A 81 -6.10 -1.07 8.14
C SER A 81 -4.78 -1.58 8.70
N TYR A 82 -4.02 -2.26 7.86
CA TYR A 82 -2.76 -2.87 8.24
C TYR A 82 -1.91 -3.14 6.99
N TYR A 83 -0.63 -3.44 7.18
CA TYR A 83 0.22 -3.86 6.08
C TYR A 83 0.35 -5.38 6.03
N VAL A 84 0.59 -5.91 4.84
CA VAL A 84 0.81 -7.33 4.62
C VAL A 84 1.94 -7.56 3.62
N THR A 85 2.63 -8.68 3.77
CA THR A 85 3.62 -9.16 2.80
C THR A 85 3.77 -10.67 2.87
N LYS A 86 4.25 -11.27 1.78
CA LYS A 86 4.78 -12.64 1.71
C LYS A 86 6.28 -12.66 1.35
N GLN A 87 6.96 -11.51 1.31
CA GLN A 87 8.36 -11.41 0.92
C GLN A 87 9.28 -11.14 2.11
N SER A 88 10.22 -12.06 2.35
CA SER A 88 11.18 -12.00 3.46
C SER A 88 12.11 -10.80 3.38
N THR A 89 12.59 -10.43 2.19
CA THR A 89 13.51 -9.29 2.00
C THR A 89 12.90 -7.96 2.42
N ILE A 90 11.57 -7.83 2.34
CA ILE A 90 10.85 -6.65 2.85
C ILE A 90 10.90 -6.61 4.37
N LEU A 91 10.70 -7.76 5.02
CA LEU A 91 10.81 -7.85 6.48
C LEU A 91 12.24 -7.63 6.95
N ASP A 92 13.24 -8.12 6.21
CA ASP A 92 14.64 -7.86 6.49
C ASP A 92 14.96 -6.36 6.43
N GLY A 93 14.46 -5.65 5.42
CA GLY A 93 14.60 -4.20 5.32
C GLY A 93 13.84 -3.42 6.41
N LEU A 94 12.77 -3.99 6.96
CA LEU A 94 11.97 -3.40 8.03
C LEU A 94 12.43 -3.78 9.44
N LYS A 95 13.40 -4.71 9.60
CA LYS A 95 13.92 -5.17 10.90
C LYS A 95 14.19 -4.05 11.90
N PRO A 96 14.80 -2.91 11.54
CA PRO A 96 15.06 -1.81 12.49
C PRO A 96 13.80 -1.20 13.11
N PHE A 97 12.65 -1.37 12.46
CA PHE A 97 11.36 -0.79 12.86
C PHE A 97 10.42 -1.85 13.46
N ILE A 98 10.83 -3.11 13.54
CA ILE A 98 10.03 -4.22 14.09
C ILE A 98 10.35 -4.37 15.57
N VAL A 99 9.34 -4.60 16.39
CA VAL A 99 9.54 -4.79 17.83
C VAL A 99 10.39 -6.02 18.13
N SER A 100 11.31 -5.92 19.10
CA SER A 100 12.34 -6.94 19.37
C SER A 100 11.78 -8.35 19.60
N LYS A 101 10.61 -8.47 20.25
CA LYS A 101 9.93 -9.76 20.48
C LYS A 101 9.57 -10.47 19.18
N ASP A 102 9.23 -9.73 18.14
CA ASP A 102 8.81 -10.26 16.85
C ASP A 102 10.00 -10.51 15.92
N ILE A 103 11.11 -9.78 16.09
CA ILE A 103 12.41 -10.12 15.47
C ILE A 103 12.86 -11.52 15.90
N ALA A 104 12.73 -11.86 17.19
CA ALA A 104 13.06 -13.19 17.69
C ALA A 104 12.20 -14.29 17.05
N LYS A 105 10.93 -14.00 16.73
CA LYS A 105 10.04 -14.94 16.00
C LYS A 105 10.47 -15.13 14.55
N LEU A 106 10.85 -14.04 13.87
CA LEU A 106 11.40 -14.10 12.50
C LEU A 106 12.62 -15.00 12.43
N ASN A 107 13.59 -14.79 13.33
CA ASN A 107 14.83 -15.56 13.35
C ASN A 107 14.63 -17.06 13.69
N LYS A 108 13.50 -17.41 14.32
CA LYS A 108 13.11 -18.79 14.64
C LYS A 108 12.27 -19.46 13.54
N GLY A 109 12.11 -18.83 12.38
CA GLY A 109 11.31 -19.38 11.27
C GLY A 109 9.80 -19.43 11.55
N TYR A 110 9.30 -18.66 12.54
CA TYR A 110 7.90 -18.70 12.95
C TYR A 110 6.94 -18.40 11.78
N PHE A 111 7.36 -17.59 10.82
CA PHE A 111 6.55 -17.14 9.69
C PHE A 111 6.84 -17.87 8.37
N ASP A 112 7.66 -18.92 8.36
CA ASP A 112 8.14 -19.55 7.13
C ASP A 112 7.02 -20.11 6.24
N ASP A 113 5.92 -20.55 6.87
CA ASP A 113 4.71 -21.02 6.17
C ASP A 113 3.96 -19.91 5.42
N ARG A 114 4.31 -18.64 5.65
CA ARG A 114 3.68 -17.46 5.04
C ARG A 114 4.43 -16.93 3.81
N TYR A 115 5.70 -17.30 3.64
CA TYR A 115 6.50 -16.91 2.47
C TYR A 115 6.20 -17.74 1.22
N LYS A 116 5.30 -18.72 1.30
CA LYS A 116 4.95 -19.63 0.19
C LYS A 116 3.51 -19.44 -0.25
N THR A 117 3.26 -19.47 -1.56
CA THR A 117 1.92 -19.57 -2.13
C THR A 117 1.64 -21.03 -2.42
N THR A 118 0.45 -21.48 -2.04
CA THR A 118 -0.03 -22.82 -2.33
C THR A 118 -1.17 -22.74 -3.34
N LEU A 119 -1.45 -23.85 -4.02
CA LEU A 119 -2.58 -23.92 -4.95
C LEU A 119 -3.91 -23.57 -4.28
N SER A 120 -4.14 -24.07 -3.05
CA SER A 120 -5.34 -23.76 -2.25
C SER A 120 -5.50 -22.25 -2.01
N GLU A 121 -4.42 -21.50 -1.79
CA GLU A 121 -4.52 -20.04 -1.63
C GLU A 121 -5.05 -19.36 -2.90
N LEU A 122 -4.63 -19.84 -4.07
CA LEU A 122 -5.02 -19.28 -5.37
C LEU A 122 -6.43 -19.69 -5.77
N THR A 123 -6.87 -20.91 -5.45
CA THR A 123 -8.20 -21.41 -5.82
C THR A 123 -9.28 -20.93 -4.86
N GLU A 124 -8.98 -20.85 -3.56
CA GLU A 124 -9.95 -20.45 -2.52
C GLU A 124 -9.98 -18.95 -2.26
N SER A 125 -9.10 -18.16 -2.90
CA SER A 125 -8.98 -16.71 -2.66
C SER A 125 -8.55 -16.39 -1.22
N LYS A 126 -7.78 -17.27 -0.59
CA LYS A 126 -7.33 -17.18 0.82
C LYS A 126 -5.81 -17.14 0.91
N HIS A 127 -5.24 -15.96 0.99
CA HIS A 127 -3.79 -15.78 1.01
C HIS A 127 -3.27 -15.78 2.45
N LYS A 128 -2.40 -16.73 2.81
CA LYS A 128 -1.71 -16.68 4.10
C LYS A 128 -0.65 -15.59 4.04
N VAL A 129 -0.70 -14.64 4.97
CA VAL A 129 0.16 -13.45 4.95
C VAL A 129 0.81 -13.21 6.30
N ILE A 130 1.89 -12.43 6.27
CA ILE A 130 2.46 -11.80 7.46
C ILE A 130 1.83 -10.42 7.55
N VAL A 131 1.16 -10.16 8.66
CA VAL A 131 0.51 -8.89 8.97
C VAL A 131 1.47 -8.02 9.76
N LEU A 132 1.59 -6.76 9.38
CA LEU A 132 2.32 -5.74 10.12
C LEU A 132 1.33 -4.68 10.59
N ARG A 133 1.27 -4.48 11.91
CA ARG A 133 0.50 -3.41 12.55
C ARG A 133 1.46 -2.43 13.19
N ALA A 134 1.34 -1.16 12.85
CA ALA A 134 2.17 -0.12 13.45
C ALA A 134 1.49 0.42 14.71
N ASP A 135 2.27 0.64 15.76
CA ASP A 135 1.90 1.43 16.93
C ASP A 135 3.08 2.32 17.38
N ALA A 136 3.03 2.80 18.63
CA ALA A 136 4.06 3.68 19.18
C ALA A 136 5.44 3.01 19.31
N ASP A 137 5.50 1.68 19.45
CA ASP A 137 6.73 0.93 19.67
C ASP A 137 7.33 0.41 18.34
N GLY A 138 6.56 0.47 17.25
CA GLY A 138 6.98 0.09 15.90
C GLY A 138 6.01 -0.88 15.24
N TYR A 139 6.53 -1.75 14.38
CA TYR A 139 5.74 -2.77 13.69
C TYR A 139 5.67 -4.05 14.50
N HIS A 140 4.44 -4.47 14.80
CA HIS A 140 4.09 -5.78 15.33
C HIS A 140 3.79 -6.76 14.21
N LEU A 141 4.34 -7.96 14.31
CA LEU A 141 4.14 -9.02 13.32
C LEU A 141 3.12 -10.04 13.80
N GLY A 142 2.20 -10.38 12.90
CA GLY A 142 1.19 -11.41 13.10
C GLY A 142 1.06 -12.34 11.90
N LYS A 143 0.49 -13.53 12.12
CA LYS A 143 0.00 -14.38 11.04
C LYS A 143 -1.42 -13.96 10.70
N GLY A 144 -1.72 -13.83 9.41
CA GLY A 144 -3.05 -13.49 8.93
C GLY A 144 -3.48 -14.32 7.73
N ILE A 145 -4.74 -14.12 7.36
CA ILE A 145 -5.33 -14.59 6.11
C ILE A 145 -5.99 -13.39 5.44
N PHE A 146 -5.58 -13.10 4.21
CA PHE A 146 -6.21 -12.09 3.37
C PHE A 146 -7.15 -12.76 2.36
N TYR A 147 -8.39 -12.32 2.32
CA TYR A 147 -9.40 -12.81 1.39
C TYR A 147 -9.53 -11.87 0.20
N SER A 148 -9.06 -12.28 -0.97
CA SER A 148 -9.04 -11.45 -2.19
C SER A 148 -10.40 -11.32 -2.87
N ASN A 149 -11.35 -12.21 -2.57
CA ASN A 149 -12.72 -12.18 -3.08
C ASN A 149 -13.69 -11.45 -2.16
N SER A 150 -13.25 -11.00 -0.98
CA SER A 150 -14.09 -10.22 -0.07
C SER A 150 -14.31 -8.83 -0.67
N ARG A 151 -15.58 -8.46 -0.92
CA ARG A 151 -15.96 -7.15 -1.45
C ARG A 151 -15.51 -5.98 -0.58
N ASN A 152 -15.25 -6.27 0.69
CA ASN A 152 -14.90 -5.28 1.70
C ASN A 152 -13.39 -5.21 1.95
N ASN A 153 -12.59 -5.94 1.17
CA ASN A 153 -11.14 -5.93 1.27
C ASN A 153 -10.54 -5.27 0.04
N ALA A 154 -9.71 -4.26 0.28
CA ALA A 154 -8.90 -3.63 -0.74
C ALA A 154 -7.42 -3.81 -0.40
N ILE A 155 -6.59 -4.05 -1.41
CA ILE A 155 -5.15 -4.22 -1.27
C ILE A 155 -4.43 -3.35 -2.28
N TYR A 156 -3.45 -2.58 -1.80
CA TYR A 156 -2.67 -1.66 -2.61
C TYR A 156 -1.20 -1.80 -2.29
N PRO A 157 -0.29 -1.68 -3.28
CA PRO A 157 1.13 -1.57 -2.98
C PRO A 157 1.39 -0.29 -2.18
N ALA A 158 2.08 -0.40 -1.04
CA ALA A 158 2.39 0.74 -0.17
C ALA A 158 3.17 1.83 -0.93
N TYR A 159 4.09 1.44 -1.82
CA TYR A 159 4.83 2.39 -2.65
C TYR A 159 3.92 3.25 -3.56
N ALA A 160 2.80 2.70 -4.01
CA ALA A 160 1.84 3.43 -4.84
C ALA A 160 1.10 4.48 -4.03
N LEU A 161 0.67 4.13 -2.81
CA LEU A 161 0.08 5.08 -1.86
C LEU A 161 1.07 6.17 -1.48
N ARG A 162 2.32 5.82 -1.18
CA ARG A 162 3.39 6.78 -0.87
C ARG A 162 3.65 7.72 -2.05
N GLY A 163 3.68 7.20 -3.29
CA GLY A 163 3.83 8.00 -4.50
C GLY A 163 2.67 8.97 -4.70
N TYR A 164 1.43 8.52 -4.47
CA TYR A 164 0.24 9.37 -4.54
C TYR A 164 0.26 10.45 -3.45
N LYS A 165 0.53 10.09 -2.19
CA LYS A 165 0.71 11.02 -1.06
C LYS A 165 1.75 12.09 -1.38
N LYS A 166 2.93 11.69 -1.87
CA LYS A 166 4.02 12.61 -2.24
C LYS A 166 3.60 13.58 -3.34
N THR A 167 2.88 13.09 -4.34
CA THR A 167 2.37 13.92 -5.45
C THR A 167 1.35 14.94 -4.94
N LEU A 168 0.39 14.50 -4.13
CA LEU A 168 -0.62 15.38 -3.53
C LEU A 168 0.01 16.44 -2.63
N LEU A 169 0.95 16.07 -1.76
CA LEU A 169 1.70 17.03 -0.93
C LEU A 169 2.49 18.02 -1.80
N GLY A 170 3.07 17.59 -2.91
CA GLY A 170 3.75 18.46 -3.86
C GLY A 170 2.82 19.51 -4.49
N VAL A 171 1.58 19.13 -4.80
CA VAL A 171 0.53 20.06 -5.26
C VAL A 171 0.13 21.02 -4.15
N LEU A 172 -0.15 20.50 -2.95
CA LEU A 172 -0.61 21.28 -1.80
C LEU A 172 0.39 22.37 -1.38
N LYS A 173 1.68 22.12 -1.50
CA LYS A 173 2.73 23.12 -1.20
C LYS A 173 2.71 24.32 -2.16
N ARG A 174 2.10 24.18 -3.33
CA ARG A 174 2.15 25.18 -4.43
C ARG A 174 0.80 25.79 -4.75
N ARG A 175 -0.30 25.10 -4.42
CA ARG A 175 -1.65 25.43 -4.86
C ARG A 175 -2.63 25.30 -3.71
N VAL A 176 -3.68 26.10 -3.79
CA VAL A 176 -4.90 25.87 -3.03
C VAL A 176 -5.78 24.93 -3.85
N ILE A 177 -6.30 23.88 -3.23
CA ILE A 177 -7.12 22.89 -3.92
C ILE A 177 -8.43 22.66 -3.17
N ARG A 178 -9.44 22.20 -3.89
CA ARG A 178 -10.65 21.62 -3.32
C ARG A 178 -10.57 20.10 -3.44
N ILE A 179 -10.73 19.41 -2.32
CA ILE A 179 -10.81 17.94 -2.26
C ILE A 179 -12.28 17.54 -2.09
N SER A 180 -12.71 16.50 -2.81
CA SER A 180 -13.94 15.76 -2.53
C SER A 180 -13.58 14.33 -2.16
N CYS A 181 -13.98 13.86 -0.98
CA CYS A 181 -13.67 12.52 -0.49
C CYS A 181 -14.80 11.94 0.37
N LEU A 182 -14.74 10.64 0.64
CA LEU A 182 -15.60 9.99 1.63
C LEU A 182 -15.01 10.13 3.03
N ASP A 183 -15.85 10.46 4.01
CA ASP A 183 -15.50 10.38 5.43
C ASP A 183 -15.47 8.91 5.92
N SER A 184 -15.23 8.72 7.22
CA SER A 184 -15.18 7.39 7.85
C SER A 184 -16.52 6.65 7.86
N SER A 185 -17.63 7.36 7.69
CA SER A 185 -19.00 6.84 7.65
C SER A 185 -19.51 6.63 6.22
N GLY A 186 -18.68 6.93 5.21
CA GLY A 186 -19.07 6.88 3.79
C GLY A 186 -19.84 8.12 3.31
N GLY A 187 -19.90 9.18 4.12
CA GLY A 187 -20.48 10.47 3.75
C GLY A 187 -19.57 11.27 2.84
N ASP A 188 -20.16 12.02 1.90
CA ASP A 188 -19.40 12.90 1.01
C ASP A 188 -19.00 14.19 1.72
N ILE A 189 -17.70 14.44 1.81
CA ILE A 189 -17.13 15.69 2.34
C ILE A 189 -16.38 16.45 1.24
N LYS A 190 -16.51 17.77 1.27
CA LYS A 190 -15.82 18.68 0.36
C LYS A 190 -15.21 19.83 1.13
N PHE A 191 -13.92 20.05 0.95
CA PHE A 191 -13.24 21.14 1.63
C PHE A 191 -12.10 21.72 0.81
N VAL A 192 -11.76 22.97 1.09
CA VAL A 192 -10.61 23.66 0.50
C VAL A 192 -9.41 23.45 1.41
N THR A 193 -8.25 23.15 0.84
CA THR A 193 -7.05 22.88 1.61
C THR A 193 -5.78 23.29 0.86
N THR A 194 -4.71 23.54 1.60
CA THR A 194 -3.40 23.89 1.06
C THR A 194 -2.32 23.69 2.12
N LEU A 195 -1.08 23.55 1.66
CA LEU A 195 0.14 23.71 2.45
C LEU A 195 1.00 24.87 1.94
N ASN A 196 0.47 25.67 1.01
CA ASN A 196 1.12 26.89 0.56
C ASN A 196 1.24 27.87 1.73
N GLY A 197 2.45 28.39 1.96
CA GLY A 197 2.77 29.22 3.12
C GLY A 197 1.87 30.46 3.23
N ASP A 198 1.67 31.19 2.14
CA ASP A 198 0.91 32.46 2.16
C ASP A 198 -0.56 32.21 2.50
N ALA A 199 -1.17 31.22 1.84
CA ALA A 199 -2.56 30.86 2.07
C ALA A 199 -2.77 30.26 3.48
N LEU A 200 -1.82 29.47 3.98
CA LEU A 200 -1.87 28.88 5.31
C LEU A 200 -1.67 29.94 6.41
N CYS A 201 -0.74 30.88 6.21
CA CYS A 201 -0.55 32.04 7.07
C CYS A 201 -1.82 32.88 7.17
N LYS A 202 -2.46 33.18 6.03
CA LYS A 202 -3.74 33.89 5.99
C LYS A 202 -4.84 33.14 6.74
N TRP A 203 -4.93 31.82 6.58
CA TRP A 203 -5.89 30.99 7.29
C TRP A 203 -5.66 30.98 8.82
N LEU A 204 -4.40 30.99 9.26
CA LEU A 204 -4.02 31.10 10.67
C LEU A 204 -4.14 32.53 11.24
N GLY A 205 -4.44 33.54 10.41
CA GLY A 205 -4.44 34.94 10.84
C GLY A 205 -3.06 35.48 11.22
N THR A 206 -1.99 34.93 10.63
CA THR A 206 -0.60 35.28 10.93
C THR A 206 0.16 35.69 9.69
N SER A 207 1.20 36.51 9.85
CA SER A 207 2.18 36.82 8.80
C SER A 207 3.47 36.01 8.93
N GLN A 208 3.60 35.20 9.99
CA GLN A 208 4.83 34.47 10.30
C GLN A 208 4.80 33.04 9.75
N LEU A 209 5.64 32.75 8.75
CA LEU A 209 5.80 31.40 8.19
C LEU A 209 6.26 30.37 9.22
N SER A 210 6.96 30.78 10.29
CA SER A 210 7.38 29.88 11.38
C SER A 210 6.19 29.20 12.06
N GLN A 211 5.02 29.86 12.09
CA GLN A 211 3.80 29.31 12.70
C GLN A 211 3.13 28.24 11.81
N CYS A 212 3.49 28.15 10.52
CA CYS A 212 3.03 27.09 9.62
C CYS A 212 3.83 25.78 9.76
N GLN A 213 5.06 25.84 10.28
CA GLN A 213 5.96 24.69 10.40
C GLN A 213 5.38 23.50 11.17
N PRO A 214 4.69 23.70 12.33
CA PRO A 214 4.07 22.58 13.05
C PRO A 214 3.03 21.84 12.20
N ILE A 215 2.24 22.57 11.40
CA ILE A 215 1.23 21.98 10.52
C ILE A 215 1.90 21.14 9.43
N TRP A 216 2.94 21.67 8.78
CA TRP A 216 3.68 20.90 7.76
C TRP A 216 4.25 19.60 8.35
N ARG A 217 4.87 19.68 9.54
CA ARG A 217 5.40 18.49 10.22
C ARG A 217 4.31 17.49 10.58
N GLN A 218 3.15 17.95 11.04
CA GLN A 218 2.02 17.09 11.36
C GLN A 218 1.49 16.37 10.12
N VAL A 219 1.33 17.08 9.00
CA VAL A 219 0.82 16.50 7.75
C VAL A 219 1.82 15.50 7.16
N GLU A 220 3.12 15.84 7.17
CA GLU A 220 4.18 14.99 6.63
C GLU A 220 4.52 13.80 7.53
N GLY A 221 4.39 13.96 8.85
CA GLY A 221 4.75 12.97 9.87
C GLY A 221 3.70 11.90 10.14
N SER A 222 2.56 11.89 9.45
CA SER A 222 1.54 10.84 9.61
C SER A 222 2.12 9.45 9.29
N TYR A 223 2.21 8.60 10.31
CA TYR A 223 2.68 7.20 10.24
C TYR A 223 1.80 6.30 9.37
N CYS A 224 0.53 6.66 9.17
CA CYS A 224 -0.36 5.94 8.27
C CYS A 224 -0.18 6.47 6.84
N GLU A 225 0.31 5.64 5.93
CA GLU A 225 0.54 6.05 4.53
C GLU A 225 -0.75 6.36 3.79
N ALA A 226 -1.87 5.76 4.21
CA ALA A 226 -3.17 5.95 3.59
C ALA A 226 -3.94 7.17 4.12
N ASN A 227 -3.52 7.79 5.24
CA ASN A 227 -4.24 8.92 5.84
C ASN A 227 -3.41 10.21 5.86
N LEU A 228 -4.07 11.31 5.55
CA LEU A 228 -3.54 12.66 5.63
C LEU A 228 -4.46 13.55 6.45
N THR A 229 -3.96 14.16 7.51
CA THR A 229 -4.65 15.24 8.22
C THR A 229 -4.31 16.56 7.56
N LEU A 230 -5.30 17.24 7.01
CA LEU A 230 -5.14 18.46 6.21
C LEU A 230 -5.92 19.62 6.82
N PRO A 231 -5.43 20.87 6.72
CA PRO A 231 -6.18 22.04 7.18
C PRO A 231 -7.42 22.26 6.31
N ASN A 232 -8.56 22.57 6.93
CA ASN A 232 -9.78 22.93 6.24
C ASN A 232 -9.88 24.45 6.12
N LEU A 233 -9.58 24.99 4.95
CA LEU A 233 -9.61 26.43 4.72
C LEU A 233 -11.03 27.03 4.70
N ASN A 234 -12.08 26.21 4.70
CA ASN A 234 -13.45 26.70 4.81
C ASN A 234 -13.77 27.16 6.25
N THR A 235 -13.06 26.63 7.25
CA THR A 235 -13.31 26.87 8.67
C THR A 235 -11.99 27.15 9.40
N SER A 236 -11.96 28.21 10.21
CA SER A 236 -10.72 28.59 10.91
C SER A 236 -10.29 27.51 11.89
N ASN A 237 -9.00 27.16 11.88
CA ASN A 237 -8.36 26.21 12.81
C ASN A 237 -8.92 24.77 12.82
N GLU A 238 -9.65 24.38 11.77
CA GLU A 238 -10.18 23.02 11.63
C GLU A 238 -9.25 22.15 10.77
N PHE A 239 -9.13 20.87 11.14
CA PHE A 239 -8.39 19.87 10.37
C PHE A 239 -9.31 18.71 10.00
N VAL A 240 -9.11 18.18 8.79
CA VAL A 240 -9.85 17.04 8.25
C VAL A 240 -8.87 15.92 7.95
N THR A 241 -9.12 14.73 8.50
CA THR A 241 -8.37 13.52 8.16
C THR A 241 -8.99 12.86 6.94
N VAL A 242 -8.21 12.77 5.87
CA VAL A 242 -8.61 12.17 4.59
C VAL A 242 -7.89 10.84 4.41
N ASN A 243 -8.67 9.80 4.14
CA ASN A 243 -8.13 8.57 3.57
C ASN A 243 -7.89 8.79 2.08
N LEU A 244 -6.64 8.60 1.63
CA LEU A 244 -6.21 8.76 0.25
C LEU A 244 -7.02 7.92 -0.73
N LEU A 245 -7.45 6.73 -0.31
CA LEU A 245 -8.25 5.82 -1.13
C LEU A 245 -9.70 6.29 -1.29
N HIS A 246 -10.14 7.22 -0.44
CA HIS A 246 -11.48 7.77 -0.46
C HIS A 246 -11.55 9.10 -1.24
N ILE A 247 -10.43 9.61 -1.76
CA ILE A 247 -10.40 10.81 -2.57
C ILE A 247 -11.07 10.53 -3.92
N LYS A 248 -12.20 11.17 -4.17
CA LYS A 248 -12.94 11.09 -5.43
C LYS A 248 -12.44 12.09 -6.46
N ASN A 249 -12.12 13.31 -6.01
CA ASN A 249 -11.73 14.40 -6.90
C ASN A 249 -10.78 15.39 -6.21
N VAL A 250 -9.83 15.92 -6.99
CA VAL A 250 -8.94 17.01 -6.62
C VAL A 250 -9.04 18.11 -7.68
N GLN A 251 -9.54 19.28 -7.28
CA GLN A 251 -9.68 20.44 -8.16
C GLN A 251 -8.69 21.53 -7.72
N ILE A 252 -7.81 21.96 -8.63
CA ILE A 252 -6.93 23.11 -8.38
C ILE A 252 -7.78 24.39 -8.43
N LEU A 253 -7.65 25.23 -7.40
CA LEU A 253 -8.24 26.56 -7.38
C LEU A 253 -7.18 27.57 -7.85
N LEU A 254 -7.60 28.51 -8.70
CA LEU A 254 -6.76 29.59 -9.22
C LEU A 254 -6.46 30.61 -8.12
#